data_AF-A0AAE9PQ76-F1
#
_entry.id   AF-A0AAE9PQ76-F1
#
_cell.length_a   1.000
_cell.length_b   1.000
_cell.length_c   1.000
_cell.angle_alpha   90.00
_cell.angle_beta   90.00
_cell.angle_gamma   90.00
#
_symmetry.space_group_name_H-M   'P 1'
#
loop_
_entity.id
_entity.type
_entity.pdbx_description
1 polymer ?
#
loop_
_entity_poly.entity_id
_entity_poly.type
_entity_poly.pdbx_seq_one_letter_code
_entity_poly.pdbx_strand_id
1 'polypeptide(L)'
;MRKNVYPHQTFMQHPRFFALVPGPMSLYSWLGDIMTSAYNTHAGSWMLSSSASLLEGEVIRWMCDQAGYPNTAGGLFLSGGSLSNLTALAAARNAKLSEQEYAIGTAYVSDQTHSSVAKGLRILGFRSDQIRKVPSDTNFRMDVSALEKN
;
A
#
# COMPACT_ATOMS: atom_id res chain seq x y z
N MET A 1 23.31 -19.35 9.59
CA MET A 1 22.01 -18.81 10.03
C MET A 1 21.97 -18.38 11.50
N ARG A 2 21.96 -19.28 12.50
CA ARG A 2 21.75 -18.92 13.92
C ARG A 2 22.85 -18.06 14.58
N LYS A 3 24.11 -18.20 14.17
CA LYS A 3 25.24 -17.42 14.75
C LYS A 3 25.53 -16.13 13.96
N ASN A 4 25.47 -16.21 12.63
CA ASN A 4 26.04 -15.17 11.74
C ASN A 4 24.99 -14.47 10.86
N VAL A 5 23.70 -14.76 11.00
CA VAL A 5 22.64 -14.12 10.18
C VAL A 5 21.55 -13.56 11.09
N TYR A 6 20.78 -14.42 11.76
CA TYR A 6 19.64 -13.98 12.57
C TYR A 6 20.00 -13.06 13.76
N PRO A 7 21.17 -13.16 14.41
CA PRO A 7 21.55 -12.21 15.46
C PRO A 7 21.91 -10.82 14.93
N HIS A 8 22.18 -10.66 13.62
CA HIS A 8 22.60 -9.40 13.02
C HIS A 8 21.44 -8.66 12.31
N GLN A 9 20.21 -8.87 12.78
CA GLN A 9 19.04 -8.11 12.33
C GLN A 9 18.49 -7.27 13.49
N THR A 10 17.79 -6.19 13.16
CA THR A 10 17.03 -5.43 14.15
C THR A 10 15.96 -6.32 14.77
N PHE A 11 15.95 -6.47 16.10
CA PHE A 11 14.93 -7.26 16.79
C PHE A 11 13.64 -6.44 16.96
N MET A 12 12.81 -6.39 15.92
CA MET A 12 11.60 -5.57 15.83
C MET A 12 10.50 -5.95 16.84
N GLN A 13 10.53 -7.18 17.38
CA GLN A 13 9.58 -7.62 18.41
C GLN A 13 9.95 -7.14 19.83
N HIS A 14 11.11 -6.51 20.01
CA HIS A 14 11.50 -6.05 21.33
C HIS A 14 10.59 -4.91 21.83
N PRO A 15 10.06 -4.93 23.07
CA PRO A 15 9.22 -3.84 23.64
C PRO A 15 9.88 -2.46 23.75
N ARG A 16 11.13 -2.32 23.30
CA ARG A 16 11.93 -1.08 23.32
C ARG A 16 12.37 -0.67 21.92
N PHE A 17 11.79 -1.27 20.89
CA PHE A 17 11.99 -0.88 19.51
C PHE A 17 10.96 0.19 19.15
N PHE A 18 11.40 1.46 19.10
CA PHE A 18 10.54 2.63 18.85
C PHE A 18 10.92 3.38 17.56
N ALA A 19 11.52 2.70 16.59
CA ALA A 19 12.07 3.34 15.40
C ALA A 19 11.03 3.48 14.26
N LEU A 20 10.74 2.39 13.56
CA LEU A 20 9.99 2.40 12.29
C LEU A 20 9.02 1.20 12.21
N VAL A 21 8.32 1.12 11.09
CA VAL A 21 7.53 -0.04 10.64
C VAL A 21 8.48 -1.18 10.22
N PRO A 22 8.12 -2.47 10.39
CA PRO A 22 6.88 -3.03 10.97
C PRO A 22 6.90 -3.22 12.49
N GLY A 23 5.71 -3.35 13.07
CA GLY A 23 5.49 -3.60 14.50
C GLY A 23 5.62 -5.08 14.90
N PRO A 24 5.26 -5.43 16.15
CA PRO A 24 5.33 -6.80 16.65
C PRO A 24 4.37 -7.73 15.88
N MET A 25 4.79 -8.98 15.72
CA MET A 25 4.03 -10.01 15.02
C MET A 25 3.31 -10.93 16.01
N SER A 26 2.06 -11.28 15.70
CA SER A 26 1.24 -12.21 16.51
C SER A 26 1.57 -13.67 16.18
N LEU A 27 1.48 -14.56 17.17
CA LEU A 27 1.64 -16.00 16.97
C LEU A 27 0.66 -16.58 15.93
N TYR A 28 -0.53 -15.99 15.80
CA TYR A 28 -1.49 -16.38 14.76
C TYR A 28 -1.01 -16.04 13.35
N SER A 29 -0.32 -14.91 13.18
CA SER A 29 0.29 -14.54 11.90
C SER A 29 1.40 -15.53 11.54
N TRP A 30 2.23 -15.91 12.51
CA TRP A 30 3.28 -16.90 12.30
C TRP A 30 2.73 -18.28 11.93
N LEU A 31 1.65 -18.71 12.59
CA LEU A 31 0.95 -19.93 12.23
C LEU A 31 0.38 -19.84 10.80
N GLY A 32 -0.17 -18.69 10.42
CA GLY A 32 -0.60 -18.42 9.05
C GLY A 32 0.51 -18.63 8.03
N ASP A 33 1.70 -18.04 8.27
CA ASP A 33 2.86 -18.21 7.39
C ASP A 33 3.29 -19.68 7.25
N ILE A 34 3.33 -20.42 8.38
CA ILE A 34 3.67 -21.85 8.38
C ILE A 34 2.66 -22.64 7.55
N MET A 35 1.36 -22.42 7.77
CA MET A 35 0.30 -23.16 7.10
C MET A 35 0.27 -22.85 5.60
N THR A 36 0.25 -21.57 5.22
CA THR A 36 0.26 -21.17 3.81
C THR A 36 1.47 -21.72 3.07
N SER A 37 2.65 -21.72 3.70
CA SER A 37 3.86 -22.29 3.12
C SER A 37 3.81 -23.82 3.04
N ALA A 38 3.32 -24.50 4.07
CA ALA A 38 3.24 -25.96 4.11
C ALA A 38 2.31 -26.53 3.02
N TYR A 39 1.21 -25.84 2.74
CA TYR A 39 0.26 -26.22 1.68
C TYR A 39 0.58 -25.59 0.32
N ASN A 40 1.63 -24.76 0.22
CA ASN A 40 2.01 -24.03 -0.99
C ASN A 40 0.81 -23.34 -1.68
N THR A 41 -0.07 -22.74 -0.87
CA THR A 41 -1.32 -22.14 -1.35
C THR A 41 -1.05 -20.77 -1.96
N HIS A 42 -1.68 -20.46 -3.09
CA HIS A 42 -1.58 -19.15 -3.73
C HIS A 42 -2.95 -18.65 -4.20
N ALA A 43 -3.21 -17.35 -4.05
CA ALA A 43 -4.49 -16.72 -4.36
C ALA A 43 -4.58 -16.15 -5.79
N GLY A 44 -3.84 -16.75 -6.75
CA GLY A 44 -3.72 -16.21 -8.10
C GLY A 44 -4.97 -16.39 -8.99
N SER A 45 -5.80 -17.38 -8.69
CA SER A 45 -7.04 -17.64 -9.41
C SER A 45 -7.97 -18.52 -8.58
N TRP A 46 -9.27 -18.26 -8.66
CA TRP A 46 -10.32 -19.07 -8.05
C TRP A 46 -10.21 -20.55 -8.44
N MET A 47 -9.88 -20.84 -9.70
CA MET A 47 -9.76 -22.22 -10.20
C MET A 47 -8.59 -22.98 -9.56
N LEU A 48 -7.55 -22.26 -9.12
CA LEU A 48 -6.35 -22.86 -8.53
C LEU A 48 -6.47 -22.99 -7.01
N SER A 49 -7.15 -22.04 -6.36
CA SER A 49 -7.43 -22.10 -4.92
C SER A 49 -8.69 -21.31 -4.55
N SER A 50 -9.85 -21.98 -4.60
CA SER A 50 -11.13 -21.37 -4.23
C SER A 50 -11.18 -20.99 -2.74
N SER A 51 -10.54 -21.77 -1.87
CA SER A 51 -10.47 -21.49 -0.43
C SER A 51 -9.67 -20.22 -0.14
N ALA A 52 -8.51 -20.02 -0.77
CA ALA A 52 -7.71 -18.81 -0.59
C ALA A 52 -8.43 -17.59 -1.14
N SER A 53 -9.01 -17.68 -2.34
CA SER A 53 -9.75 -16.57 -2.95
C SER A 53 -10.98 -16.17 -2.13
N LEU A 54 -11.71 -17.13 -1.56
CA LEU A 54 -12.87 -16.83 -0.70
C LEU A 54 -12.44 -16.14 0.60
N LEU A 55 -11.42 -16.68 1.29
CA LEU A 55 -10.93 -16.07 2.53
C LEU A 55 -10.38 -14.66 2.30
N GLU A 56 -9.63 -14.45 1.21
CA GLU A 56 -9.15 -13.12 0.81
C GLU A 56 -10.32 -12.15 0.58
N GLY A 57 -11.35 -12.58 -0.16
CA GLY A 57 -12.55 -11.78 -0.40
C GLY A 57 -13.28 -11.36 0.88
N GLU A 58 -13.45 -12.28 1.83
CA GLU A 58 -14.09 -12.00 3.13
C GLU A 58 -13.27 -11.00 3.96
N VAL A 59 -11.95 -11.17 4.03
CA VAL A 59 -11.09 -10.23 4.76
C VAL A 59 -11.09 -8.85 4.11
N ILE A 60 -11.07 -8.77 2.78
CA ILE A 60 -11.17 -7.51 2.05
C ILE A 60 -12.51 -6.83 2.32
N ARG A 61 -13.62 -7.57 2.27
CA ARG A 61 -14.95 -7.02 2.58
C ARG A 61 -15.00 -6.47 4.00
N TRP A 62 -14.49 -7.24 4.97
CA TRP A 62 -14.38 -6.78 6.35
C TRP A 62 -13.54 -5.49 6.46
N MET A 63 -12.39 -5.40 5.78
CA MET A 63 -11.57 -4.17 5.75
C MET A 63 -12.30 -2.98 5.10
N CYS A 64 -13.04 -3.21 4.01
CA CYS A 64 -13.86 -2.18 3.38
C CYS A 64 -14.96 -1.67 4.33
N ASP A 65 -15.59 -2.56 5.11
CA ASP A 65 -16.58 -2.17 6.11
C ASP A 65 -15.95 -1.30 7.21
N GLN A 66 -14.77 -1.67 7.70
CA GLN A 66 -14.04 -0.86 8.69
C GLN A 66 -13.64 0.53 8.15
N ALA A 67 -13.34 0.62 6.85
CA ALA A 67 -13.03 1.88 6.17
C ALA A 67 -14.27 2.72 5.82
N GLY A 68 -15.49 2.20 6.02
CA GLY A 68 -16.73 2.88 5.66
C GLY A 68 -17.02 2.90 4.15
N TYR A 69 -16.47 1.96 3.39
CA TYR A 69 -16.65 1.89 1.94
C TYR A 69 -17.96 1.20 1.54
N PRO A 70 -18.58 1.58 0.40
CA PRO A 70 -19.82 0.97 -0.05
C PRO A 70 -19.66 -0.53 -0.37
N ASN A 71 -20.78 -1.24 -0.44
CA ASN A 71 -20.81 -2.68 -0.78
C ASN A 71 -20.27 -2.99 -2.19
N THR A 72 -20.18 -1.98 -3.06
CA THR A 72 -19.56 -2.08 -4.39
C THR A 72 -18.04 -1.95 -4.38
N ALA A 73 -17.44 -1.60 -3.23
CA ALA A 73 -15.98 -1.54 -3.09
C ALA A 73 -15.37 -2.95 -2.99
N GLY A 74 -14.12 -3.04 -3.42
CA GLY A 74 -13.30 -4.26 -3.34
C GLY A 74 -11.83 -3.91 -3.23
N GLY A 75 -10.98 -4.93 -3.39
CA GLY A 75 -9.54 -4.78 -3.25
C GLY A 75 -8.80 -6.07 -3.61
N LEU A 76 -7.51 -6.10 -3.26
CA LEU A 76 -6.61 -7.24 -3.40
C LEU A 76 -5.46 -7.08 -2.41
N PHE A 77 -4.92 -8.19 -1.90
CA PHE A 77 -3.70 -8.16 -1.10
C PHE A 77 -2.47 -7.93 -1.98
N LEU A 78 -1.56 -7.09 -1.49
CA LEU A 78 -0.31 -6.74 -2.14
C LEU A 78 0.84 -6.86 -1.14
N SER A 79 2.05 -7.02 -1.65
CA SER A 79 3.26 -7.25 -0.82
C SER A 79 3.63 -6.10 0.12
N GLY A 80 3.00 -4.92 -0.03
CA GLY A 80 3.15 -3.80 0.90
C GLY A 80 2.72 -2.47 0.31
N GLY A 81 2.81 -1.41 1.12
CA GLY A 81 2.26 -0.09 0.80
C GLY A 81 2.84 0.57 -0.47
N SER A 82 4.06 0.22 -0.90
CA SER A 82 4.60 0.72 -2.17
C SER A 82 3.82 0.20 -3.38
N LEU A 83 3.50 -1.11 -3.39
CA LEU A 83 2.74 -1.71 -4.48
C LEU A 83 1.26 -1.31 -4.39
N SER A 84 0.71 -1.19 -3.18
CA SER A 84 -0.64 -0.65 -2.97
C SER A 84 -0.79 0.77 -3.52
N ASN A 85 0.16 1.66 -3.25
CA ASN A 85 0.17 3.00 -3.82
C ASN A 85 0.27 2.98 -5.35
N LEU A 86 1.17 2.17 -5.92
CA LEU A 86 1.30 2.04 -7.37
C LEU A 86 -0.01 1.57 -8.02
N THR A 87 -0.65 0.54 -7.46
CA THR A 87 -1.93 0.00 -7.95
C THR A 87 -3.04 1.06 -7.87
N ALA A 88 -3.16 1.76 -6.74
CA ALA A 88 -4.15 2.82 -6.56
C ALA A 88 -3.94 3.98 -7.54
N LEU A 89 -2.69 4.41 -7.74
CA LEU A 89 -2.33 5.45 -8.71
C LEU A 89 -2.61 5.02 -10.15
N ALA A 90 -2.34 3.76 -10.49
CA ALA A 90 -2.64 3.22 -11.82
C ALA A 90 -4.15 3.22 -12.08
N ALA A 91 -4.94 2.78 -11.09
CA ALA A 91 -6.39 2.84 -11.16
C ALA A 91 -6.89 4.29 -11.33
N ALA A 92 -6.37 5.23 -10.53
CA ALA A 92 -6.74 6.64 -10.61
C ALA A 92 -6.39 7.27 -11.97
N ARG A 93 -5.17 7.01 -12.49
CA ARG A 93 -4.73 7.50 -13.81
C ARG A 93 -5.66 6.99 -14.91
N ASN A 94 -5.91 5.68 -14.96
CA ASN A 94 -6.73 5.07 -16.01
C ASN A 94 -8.21 5.46 -15.90
N ALA A 95 -8.70 5.80 -14.70
CA ALA A 95 -10.08 6.24 -14.50
C ALA A 95 -10.28 7.74 -14.80
N LYS A 96 -9.22 8.55 -14.78
CA LYS A 96 -9.31 10.01 -14.89
C LYS A 96 -8.69 10.60 -16.15
N LEU A 97 -7.76 9.90 -16.80
CA LEU A 97 -7.03 10.40 -17.95
C LEU A 97 -7.13 9.40 -19.10
N SER A 98 -7.42 9.89 -20.30
CA SER A 98 -7.12 9.20 -21.54
C SER A 98 -5.61 9.18 -21.82
N GLU A 99 -5.15 8.31 -22.72
CA GLU A 99 -3.72 8.21 -23.04
C GLU A 99 -3.12 9.52 -23.56
N GLN A 100 -3.91 10.32 -24.29
CA GLN A 100 -3.50 11.63 -24.80
C GLN A 100 -3.32 12.66 -23.67
N GLU A 101 -4.02 12.48 -22.55
CA GLU A 101 -3.97 13.39 -21.39
C GLU A 101 -2.84 13.04 -20.41
N TYR A 102 -2.16 11.91 -20.58
CA TYR A 102 -1.04 11.52 -19.70
C TYR A 102 0.07 12.58 -19.63
N ALA A 103 0.30 13.33 -20.70
CA ALA A 103 1.33 14.36 -20.74
C ALA A 103 0.98 15.63 -19.93
N ILE A 104 -0.30 15.84 -19.62
CA ILE A 104 -0.81 17.03 -18.92
C ILE A 104 -1.41 16.69 -17.55
N GLY A 105 -1.68 15.41 -17.26
CA GLY A 105 -2.19 14.96 -15.97
C GLY A 105 -1.27 15.39 -14.83
N THR A 106 -1.84 15.91 -13.74
CA THR A 106 -1.09 16.41 -12.59
C THR A 106 -1.54 15.69 -11.32
N ALA A 107 -0.58 15.24 -10.52
CA ALA A 107 -0.81 14.61 -9.22
C ALA A 107 -0.39 15.56 -8.11
N TYR A 108 -1.17 15.57 -7.03
CA TYR A 108 -0.94 16.40 -5.85
C TYR A 108 -0.63 15.51 -4.65
N VAL A 109 0.45 15.84 -3.93
CA VAL A 109 0.89 15.15 -2.71
C VAL A 109 1.33 16.18 -1.69
N SER A 110 1.36 15.85 -0.40
CA SER A 110 1.93 16.76 0.60
C SER A 110 3.46 16.69 0.58
N ASP A 111 4.11 17.71 1.12
CA ASP A 111 5.56 17.70 1.37
C ASP A 111 6.02 16.61 2.37
N GLN A 112 5.11 16.01 3.14
CA GLN A 112 5.35 14.89 4.06
C GLN A 112 5.02 13.51 3.46
N THR A 113 4.56 13.45 2.21
CA THR A 113 4.08 12.20 1.62
C THR A 113 5.19 11.15 1.49
N HIS A 114 4.86 9.89 1.79
CA HIS A 114 5.81 8.77 1.69
C HIS A 114 6.43 8.66 0.29
N SER A 115 7.74 8.41 0.24
CA SER A 115 8.53 8.43 -1.01
C SER A 115 8.03 7.44 -2.07
N SER A 116 7.33 6.37 -1.67
CA SER A 116 6.76 5.39 -2.60
C SER A 116 5.70 5.98 -3.55
N VAL A 117 5.00 7.06 -3.17
CA VAL A 117 3.97 7.67 -4.02
C VAL A 117 4.64 8.35 -5.21
N ALA A 118 5.66 9.17 -4.98
CA ALA A 118 6.44 9.79 -6.05
C ALA A 118 7.15 8.74 -6.92
N LYS A 119 7.66 7.66 -6.32
CA LYS A 119 8.22 6.51 -7.05
C LYS A 119 7.16 5.87 -7.96
N GLY A 120 5.95 5.61 -7.45
CA GLY A 120 4.85 5.02 -8.21
C GLY A 120 4.41 5.89 -9.38
N LEU A 121 4.24 7.19 -9.15
CA LEU A 121 3.93 8.18 -10.20
C LEU A 121 5.00 8.17 -11.31
N ARG A 122 6.29 8.15 -10.96
CA ARG A 122 7.40 8.04 -11.91
C ARG A 122 7.37 6.74 -12.71
N ILE A 123 7.07 5.59 -12.07
CA ILE A 123 6.90 4.30 -12.76
C ILE A 123 5.74 4.37 -13.77
N LEU A 124 4.67 5.08 -13.43
CA LEU A 124 3.52 5.31 -14.31
C LEU A 124 3.75 6.38 -15.38
N GLY A 125 4.95 6.95 -15.48
CA GLY A 125 5.32 7.90 -16.53
C GLY A 125 5.05 9.38 -16.22
N PHE A 126 4.66 9.73 -15.00
CA PHE A 126 4.54 11.14 -14.61
C PHE A 126 5.92 11.79 -14.52
N ARG A 127 6.07 12.95 -15.17
CA ARG A 127 7.27 13.79 -15.08
C ARG A 127 7.32 14.55 -13.75
N SER A 128 8.48 15.08 -13.40
CA SER A 128 8.68 15.84 -12.15
C SER A 128 7.78 17.07 -12.05
N ASP A 129 7.54 17.76 -13.16
CA ASP A 129 6.64 18.92 -13.25
C ASP A 129 5.16 18.55 -13.06
N GLN A 130 4.81 17.29 -13.24
CA GLN A 130 3.44 16.78 -13.06
C GLN A 130 3.16 16.31 -11.62
N ILE A 131 4.13 16.39 -10.71
CA ILE A 131 3.97 15.98 -9.30
C ILE A 131 4.13 17.22 -8.42
N ARG A 132 3.01 17.78 -7.97
CA ARG A 132 2.98 19.00 -7.17
C ARG A 132 3.00 18.65 -5.69
N LYS A 133 3.98 19.21 -4.97
CA LYS A 133 4.07 19.12 -3.52
C LYS A 133 3.35 20.30 -2.89
N VAL A 134 2.23 20.02 -2.24
CA VAL A 134 1.45 20.98 -1.46
C VAL A 134 2.09 21.11 -0.07
N PRO A 135 2.27 22.33 0.45
CA PRO A 135 2.83 22.52 1.79
C PRO A 135 1.93 21.90 2.87
N SER A 136 2.54 21.56 3.99
CA SER A 136 1.81 21.12 5.18
C SER A 136 1.61 22.25 6.19
N ASP A 137 0.55 22.14 7.00
CA ASP A 137 0.30 23.00 8.15
C ASP A 137 1.23 22.67 9.33
N THR A 138 1.07 23.41 10.44
CA THR A 138 1.86 23.19 11.67
C THR A 138 1.69 21.82 12.32
N ASN A 139 0.65 21.06 11.94
CA ASN A 139 0.40 19.70 12.41
C ASN A 139 0.80 18.65 11.35
N PHE A 140 1.57 19.04 10.33
CA PHE A 140 2.02 18.17 9.23
C PHE A 140 0.88 17.60 8.37
N ARG A 141 -0.28 18.27 8.35
CA ARG A 141 -1.40 17.94 7.46
C ARG A 141 -1.29 18.76 6.18
N MET A 142 -1.70 18.21 5.04
CA MET A 142 -1.75 18.97 3.79
C MET A 142 -2.62 20.22 3.95
N ASP A 143 -2.11 21.38 3.54
CA ASP A 143 -2.90 22.62 3.49
C ASP A 143 -3.88 22.57 2.31
N VAL A 144 -5.16 22.43 2.60
CA VAL A 144 -6.24 22.33 1.60
C VAL A 144 -6.47 23.66 0.88
N SER A 145 -6.25 24.80 1.55
CA SER A 145 -6.36 26.12 0.92
C SER A 145 -5.21 26.38 -0.05
N ALA A 146 -4.01 25.83 0.24
CA ALA A 146 -2.92 25.83 -0.73
C ALA A 146 -3.19 24.87 -1.89
N LEU A 147 -3.75 23.69 -1.61
CA LEU A 147 -4.14 22.71 -2.64
C LEU A 147 -5.11 23.32 -3.67
N GLU A 148 -6.15 24.03 -3.23
CA GLU A 148 -7.17 24.63 -4.11
C GLU A 148 -6.60 25.71 -5.07
N LYS A 149 -5.48 26.34 -4.69
CA LYS A 149 -4.85 27.43 -5.47
C LYS A 149 -3.82 26.97 -6.49
N ASN A 150 -3.41 25.69 -6.46
CA ASN A 150 -2.47 25.13 -7.44
C ASN A 150 -3.18 24.77 -8.75
#